data_AF-A0A842MUJ6-F1
#
_entry.id   AF-A0A842MUJ6-F1
#
_cell.length_a   1.000
_cell.length_b   1.000
_cell.length_c   1.000
_cell.angle_alpha   90.00
_cell.angle_beta   90.00
_cell.angle_gamma   90.00
#
_symmetry.space_group_name_H-M   'P 1'
#
loop_
_entity.id
_entity.type
_entity.pdbx_description
1 polymer ?
#
loop_
_entity_poly.entity_id
_entity_poly.type
_entity_poly.pdbx_seq_one_letter_code
_entity_poly.pdbx_strand_id
1 'polypeptide(L)' 'MEAWLDVSILRCPACGSYYAEASWYVVEMESDIQCGNCGMELNSKKNMTDRVLIRFELNDFGRVKTVNIEKHIER' A
#
# COMPACT_ATOMS: atom_id res chain seq x y z
N MET A 1 14.28 16.91 -6.10
CA MET A 1 13.25 16.38 -7.01
C MET A 1 12.28 15.55 -6.19
N GLU A 2 11.05 15.34 -6.66
CA GLU A 2 10.00 14.64 -5.90
C GLU A 2 9.32 13.55 -6.75
N ALA A 3 8.87 12.49 -6.08
CA ALA A 3 8.02 11.45 -6.65
C ALA A 3 6.96 11.03 -5.62
N TRP A 4 5.88 10.41 -6.09
CA TRP A 4 4.76 10.02 -5.22
C TRP A 4 4.31 8.60 -5.50
N LEU A 5 3.76 7.95 -4.47
CA LEU A 5 3.09 6.65 -4.61
C LEU A 5 1.84 6.64 -3.72
N ASP A 6 0.72 6.21 -4.31
CA ASP A 6 -0.50 5.91 -3.58
C ASP A 6 -0.44 4.45 -3.13
N VAL A 7 -0.41 4.24 -1.81
CA VAL A 7 -0.21 2.93 -1.17
C VAL A 7 -1.39 2.60 -0.27
N SER A 8 -1.91 1.39 -0.43
CA SER A 8 -2.91 0.79 0.45
C SER A 8 -2.23 -0.16 1.42
N ILE A 9 -2.61 -0.08 2.70
CA ILE A 9 -2.23 -1.06 3.72
C ILE A 9 -3.37 -2.05 3.88
N LEU A 10 -3.06 -3.34 3.84
CA LEU A 10 -4.01 -4.43 4.00
C LEU A 10 -3.68 -5.22 5.25
N ARG A 11 -4.69 -5.86 5.85
CA ARG A 11 -4.48 -6.82 6.94
C ARG A 11 -5.15 -8.14 6.62
N CYS A 12 -4.39 -9.24 6.64
CA CYS A 12 -4.95 -10.57 6.50
C CYS A 12 -5.95 -10.86 7.63
N PRO A 13 -7.20 -11.23 7.33
CA PRO A 13 -8.21 -11.46 8.36
C PRO A 13 -7.98 -12.75 9.16
N ALA A 14 -7.26 -13.74 8.63
CA ALA A 14 -6.97 -14.99 9.33
C ALA A 14 -5.78 -14.89 10.30
N CYS A 15 -4.64 -14.36 9.85
CA CYS A 15 -3.41 -14.36 10.65
C CYS A 15 -2.94 -12.97 11.09
N GLY A 16 -3.59 -11.90 10.62
CA GLY A 16 -3.27 -10.52 11.01
C GLY A 16 -2.03 -9.91 10.35
N SER A 17 -1.38 -10.60 9.41
CA SER A 17 -0.22 -10.06 8.66
C SER A 17 -0.60 -8.82 7.86
N TYR A 18 0.29 -7.82 7.81
CA TYR A 18 0.08 -6.59 7.05
C TYR A 18 0.81 -6.61 5.69
N TYR A 19 0.20 -5.95 4.71
CA TYR A 19 0.76 -5.78 3.36
C TYR A 19 0.67 -4.33 2.94
N ALA A 20 1.63 -3.88 2.15
CA ALA A 20 1.60 -2.59 1.47
C ALA A 20 1.57 -2.85 -0.04
N GLU A 21 0.54 -2.33 -0.70
CA GLU A 21 0.24 -2.58 -2.12
C GLU A 21 0.00 -1.24 -2.82
N ALA A 22 0.33 -1.14 -4.11
CA ALA A 22 -0.05 0.04 -4.88
C ALA A 22 -1.59 0.12 -4.94
N SER A 23 -2.15 1.26 -4.55
CA SER A 23 -3.60 1.39 -4.33
C SER A 23 -4.44 1.09 -5.56
N TRP A 24 -3.87 1.16 -6.77
CA TRP A 24 -4.57 0.79 -8.00
C TRP A 24 -4.99 -0.69 -8.02
N TYR A 25 -4.12 -1.62 -7.58
CA TYR A 25 -4.46 -3.04 -7.48
C TYR A 25 -5.51 -3.31 -6.40
N VAL A 26 -5.48 -2.51 -5.34
CA VAL A 26 -6.39 -2.68 -4.19
C VAL A 26 -7.76 -2.08 -4.47
N VAL A 27 -7.82 -0.83 -4.94
CA VAL A 27 -9.05 -0.03 -4.98
C VAL A 27 -9.78 -0.16 -6.32
N GLU A 28 -9.05 -0.17 -7.43
CA GLU A 28 -9.62 -0.19 -8.79
C GLU A 28 -9.80 -1.61 -9.31
N MET A 29 -8.78 -2.46 -9.14
CA MET A 29 -8.88 -3.87 -9.56
C MET A 29 -9.57 -4.76 -8.53
N GLU A 30 -9.65 -4.30 -7.27
CA GLU A 30 -10.17 -5.09 -6.14
C GLU A 30 -9.58 -6.50 -6.04
N SER A 31 -8.29 -6.65 -6.42
CA SER A 31 -7.68 -7.95 -6.63
C SER A 31 -7.73 -8.81 -5.37
N ASP A 32 -8.11 -10.07 -5.55
CA ASP A 32 -7.89 -11.09 -4.53
C ASP A 32 -6.40 -11.47 -4.52
N ILE A 33 -5.81 -11.57 -3.33
CA ILE A 33 -4.41 -11.93 -3.14
C ILE A 33 -4.31 -13.12 -2.19
N GLN A 34 -3.25 -13.91 -2.35
CA GLN A 34 -2.91 -14.96 -1.40
C GLN A 34 -2.00 -14.42 -0.31
N CYS A 35 -2.38 -14.60 0.95
CA CYS A 35 -1.54 -14.29 2.10
C CYS A 35 -0.30 -15.19 2.09
N GLY A 36 0.88 -14.59 1.85
CA GLY A 36 2.15 -15.32 1.88
C GLY A 36 2.53 -15.94 3.23
N ASN A 37 1.82 -15.60 4.32
CA ASN A 37 2.08 -16.16 5.65
C ASN A 37 1.22 -17.39 5.98
N CYS A 38 -0.10 -17.34 5.75
CA CYS A 38 -1.00 -18.46 6.09
C CYS A 38 -1.68 -19.12 4.89
N GLY A 39 -1.42 -18.65 3.66
CA GLY A 39 -1.98 -19.20 2.43
C GLY A 39 -3.44 -18.84 2.15
N MET A 40 -4.11 -18.11 3.06
CA MET A 40 -5.50 -17.67 2.87
C MET A 40 -5.61 -16.66 1.73
N GLU A 41 -6.60 -16.84 0.87
CA GLU A 41 -6.98 -15.84 -0.13
C GLU A 41 -7.85 -14.74 0.52
N LEU A 42 -7.55 -13.48 0.21
CA LEU A 42 -8.27 -12.32 0.73
C LEU A 42 -8.52 -11.28 -0.35
N ASN A 43 -9.70 -10.67 -0.32
CA ASN A 43 -9.98 -9.50 -1.13
C ASN A 43 -9.27 -8.26 -0.59
N SER A 44 -8.45 -7.63 -1.43
CA SER A 44 -7.60 -6.52 -0.98
C SER A 44 -8.43 -5.32 -0.51
N LYS A 45 -9.43 -4.87 -1.26
CA LYS A 45 -10.25 -3.70 -0.89
C LYS A 45 -11.01 -3.90 0.42
N LYS A 46 -11.63 -5.07 0.59
CA LYS A 46 -12.38 -5.43 1.81
C LYS A 46 -11.51 -5.56 3.05
N ASN A 47 -10.21 -5.74 2.89
CA ASN A 47 -9.27 -5.90 4.00
C ASN A 47 -8.26 -4.74 4.10
N MET A 48 -8.46 -3.66 3.35
CA MET A 48 -7.66 -2.43 3.46
C MET A 48 -7.86 -1.76 4.82
N THR A 49 -6.80 -1.44 5.53
CA THR A 49 -6.85 -0.76 6.84
C THR A 49 -6.48 0.71 6.75
N ASP A 50 -5.70 1.09 5.75
CA ASP A 50 -5.27 2.47 5.50
C ASP A 50 -4.96 2.67 4.02
N ARG A 51 -4.95 3.92 3.57
CA ARG A 51 -4.48 4.31 2.24
C ARG A 51 -3.79 5.65 2.37
N VAL A 52 -2.54 5.74 1.90
CA VAL A 52 -1.72 6.95 2.05
C VAL A 52 -1.08 7.34 0.73
N LEU A 53 -0.96 8.64 0.51
CA LEU A 53 -0.04 9.17 -0.49
C LEU A 53 1.31 9.41 0.17
N ILE A 54 2.34 8.70 -0.27
CA ILE A 54 3.71 8.94 0.19
C ILE A 54 4.45 9.84 -0.81
N ARG A 55 5.24 10.78 -0.29
CA ARG A 55 6.15 11.63 -1.06
C ARG A 55 7.59 11.16 -0.85
N PHE A 56 8.29 10.89 -1.94
CA PHE A 56 9.72 10.64 -1.98
C PHE A 56 10.45 11.93 -2.31
N GLU A 57 11.40 12.30 -1.47
CA GLU A 57 12.38 13.33 -1.80
C GLU A 57 13.60 12.64 -2.43
N LEU A 58 13.98 13.07 -3.62
CA LEU A 58 15.08 12.49 -4.38
C LEU A 58 16.29 13.45 -4.41
N ASN A 59 17.50 12.87 -4.31
CA ASN A 59 18.74 13.59 -4.55
C ASN A 59 18.98 13.83 -6.06
N ASP A 60 20.07 14.52 -6.39
CA ASP A 60 20.39 14.91 -7.77
C ASP A 60 20.65 13.71 -8.72
N PHE A 61 20.83 12.50 -8.18
CA PHE A 61 20.98 11.25 -8.94
C PHE A 61 19.68 10.44 -9.04
N GLY A 62 18.54 10.99 -8.59
CA GLY A 62 17.25 10.30 -8.60
C GLY A 62 17.10 9.20 -7.55
N ARG A 63 17.99 9.14 -6.55
CA ARG A 63 17.87 8.18 -5.44
C ARG A 63 17.05 8.78 -4.30
N VAL A 64 16.25 7.95 -3.65
CA VAL A 64 15.45 8.34 -2.48
C VAL A 64 16.36 8.78 -1.34
N LYS A 65 16.07 9.95 -0.78
CA LYS A 65 16.71 10.52 0.41
C LYS A 65 15.77 10.46 1.62
N THR A 66 14.50 10.82 1.41
CA THR A 66 13.46 10.88 2.46
C THR A 66 12.16 10.30 1.93
N VAL A 67 11.38 9.67 2.80
CA VAL A 67 10.00 9.26 2.52
C VAL A 67 9.09 9.89 3.58
N ASN A 68 8.04 10.58 3.15
CA ASN A 68 7.08 11.24 4.02
C ASN A 68 5.66 10.75 3.71
N ILE A 69 4.81 10.63 4.72
CA ILE A 69 3.37 10.48 4.53
C ILE A 69 2.80 11.87 4.27
N GLU A 70 2.33 12.11 3.05
CA GLU A 70 1.76 13.42 2.68
C GLU A 70 0.31 13.53 3.15
N LYS A 71 -0.47 12.46 3.00
CA LYS A 71 -1.86 12.39 3.47
C LYS A 71 -2.35 10.97 3.63
N HIS A 72 -3.31 10.80 4.54
CA HIS A 72 -4.23 9.66 4.53
C HIS A 72 -5.39 9.95 3.58
N ILE A 73 -5.78 8.95 2.80
CA ILE A 73 -6.88 8.98 1.83
C ILE A 73 -8.00 8.12 2.41
N GLU A 74 -9.24 8.58 2.28
CA GLU A 74 -10.40 7.80 2.73
C GLU A 74 -10.47 6.43 2.04
N ARG A 75 -10.95 5.44 2.80
CA ARG A 75 -10.94 4.02 2.44
C ARG A 75 -11.98 3.68 1.38
#